data_AF-A0A8H4B7U9-F1
#
_entry.id   AF-A0A8H4B7U9-F1
#
_cell.length_a   1.000
_cell.length_b   1.000
_cell.length_c   1.000
_cell.angle_alpha   90.00
_cell.angle_beta   90.00
_cell.angle_gamma   90.00
#
_symmetry.space_group_name_H-M   'P 1'
#
loop_
_entity.id
_entity.type
_entity.pdbx_description
1 polymer ?
#
loop_
_entity_poly.entity_id
_entity_poly.type
_entity_poly.pdbx_seq_one_letter_code
_entity_poly.pdbx_strand_id
1 'polypeptide(L)'
;TLKDFLEALQLERYHQAFIDAGATDQDLGQIVQFTDQELSEFLAALNMLPFHSIKFKKAVRELNASSHQIQEPSTAVEFIIANATIYGKRTSRALTSYEEAINRASIQLALDNPLLISKKGDLFDLAKKKLLEEGYRYKRGASRSKLREKSSTPPAKSAAMLQHQNSDSQQRAIMMKRQENAQRLSEQRLEKIEVLQQQVDHAIQSRQATENQLAQGSMHHDTLAQLAMEAELIRYEETKVRLTKEISKLKAQERKHQWYKRRKLERSASHASS
;
A
#
# COMPACT_ATOMS: atom_id res chain seq x y z
N THR A 1 19.36 19.05 -42.57
CA THR A 1 20.50 19.68 -41.86
C THR A 1 20.02 20.96 -41.18
N LEU A 2 20.84 21.65 -40.39
CA LEU A 2 20.46 22.95 -39.81
C LEU A 2 20.09 23.97 -40.89
N LYS A 3 20.86 24.02 -41.98
CA LYS A 3 20.57 24.86 -43.15
C LYS A 3 19.20 24.57 -43.76
N ASP A 4 18.91 23.30 -44.10
CA ASP A 4 17.62 22.92 -44.71
C ASP A 4 16.44 23.23 -43.76
N PHE A 5 16.66 23.09 -42.45
CA PHE A 5 15.65 23.38 -41.43
C PHE A 5 15.35 24.88 -41.35
N LEU A 6 16.38 25.73 -41.42
CA LEU A 6 16.21 27.18 -41.48
C LEU A 6 15.53 27.61 -42.78
N GLU A 7 15.90 27.03 -43.93
CA GLU A 7 15.26 27.30 -45.22
C GLU A 7 13.77 26.93 -45.23
N ALA A 8 13.41 25.76 -44.68
CA ALA A 8 12.01 25.34 -44.54
C ALA A 8 11.18 26.32 -43.69
N LEU A 9 11.82 27.00 -42.73
CA LEU A 9 11.19 28.01 -41.88
C LEU A 9 11.29 29.43 -42.43
N GLN A 10 11.90 29.64 -43.60
CA GLN A 10 12.22 30.97 -44.15
C GLN A 10 13.07 31.82 -43.19
N LEU A 11 14.02 31.17 -42.52
CA LEU A 11 14.93 31.75 -41.53
C LEU A 11 16.41 31.59 -41.95
N GLU A 12 16.68 31.29 -43.21
CA GLU A 12 18.03 31.04 -43.77
C GLU A 12 19.00 32.21 -43.57
N ARG A 13 18.48 33.44 -43.46
CA ARG A 13 19.29 34.64 -43.13
C ARG A 13 20.05 34.54 -41.81
N TYR A 14 19.61 33.67 -40.90
CA TYR A 14 20.27 33.45 -39.62
C TYR A 14 21.35 32.36 -39.69
N HIS A 15 21.45 31.59 -40.79
CA HIS A 15 22.38 30.46 -40.91
C HIS A 15 23.82 30.87 -40.58
N GLN A 16 24.30 31.99 -41.13
CA GLN A 16 25.64 32.50 -40.84
C GLN A 16 25.83 32.82 -39.34
N ALA A 17 24.82 33.38 -38.68
CA ALA A 17 24.90 33.66 -37.24
C ALA A 17 25.04 32.39 -36.40
N PHE A 18 24.40 31.28 -36.80
CA PHE A 18 24.60 29.98 -36.15
C PHE A 18 26.03 29.47 -36.37
N ILE A 19 26.59 29.60 -37.58
CA ILE A 19 27.97 29.22 -37.88
C ILE A 19 28.98 30.07 -37.09
N ASP A 20 28.77 31.38 -37.02
CA ASP A 20 29.62 32.31 -36.28
C ASP A 20 29.58 32.04 -34.77
N ALA A 21 28.45 31.52 -34.26
CA ALA A 21 28.30 31.04 -32.89
C ALA A 21 28.91 29.64 -32.65
N GLY A 22 29.53 29.04 -33.67
CA GLY A 22 30.22 27.76 -33.59
C GLY A 22 29.35 26.53 -33.83
N ALA A 23 28.08 26.70 -34.26
CA ALA A 23 27.24 25.58 -34.65
C ALA A 23 27.58 25.11 -36.07
N THR A 24 27.34 23.83 -36.35
CA THR A 24 27.50 23.21 -37.66
C THR A 24 26.15 22.72 -38.19
N ASP A 25 26.11 22.35 -39.47
CA ASP A 25 24.90 21.83 -40.12
C ASP A 25 24.38 20.50 -39.52
N GLN A 26 25.20 19.84 -38.69
CA GLN A 26 24.87 18.59 -38.01
C GLN A 26 24.33 18.81 -36.58
N ASP A 27 24.44 20.01 -36.02
CA ASP A 27 24.12 20.28 -34.61
C ASP A 27 22.63 20.50 -34.34
N LEU A 28 21.79 20.42 -35.37
CA LEU A 28 20.33 20.50 -35.22
C LEU A 28 19.80 19.49 -34.18
N GLY A 29 20.36 18.28 -34.15
CA GLY A 29 19.96 17.25 -33.17
C GLY A 29 20.28 17.61 -31.71
N GLN A 30 21.30 18.44 -31.48
CA GLN A 30 21.65 18.94 -30.14
C GLN A 30 20.77 20.13 -29.75
N ILE A 31 20.53 21.04 -30.70
CA ILE A 31 19.68 22.22 -30.49
C ILE A 31 18.25 21.82 -30.12
N VAL A 32 17.74 20.71 -30.66
CA VAL A 32 16.40 20.18 -30.34
C VAL A 32 16.26 19.74 -28.87
N GLN A 33 17.37 19.41 -28.21
CA GLN A 33 17.40 18.97 -26.81
C GLN A 33 17.45 20.12 -25.82
N PHE A 34 17.63 21.36 -26.27
CA PHE A 34 17.68 22.52 -25.38
C PHE A 34 16.37 22.70 -24.61
N THR A 35 16.49 23.06 -23.34
CA THR A 35 15.37 23.54 -22.53
C THR A 35 14.82 24.85 -23.10
N ASP A 36 13.59 25.23 -22.73
CA ASP A 36 13.02 26.50 -23.21
C ASP A 36 13.84 27.71 -22.79
N GLN A 37 14.51 27.64 -21.64
CA GLN A 37 15.39 28.70 -21.17
C GLN A 37 16.68 28.77 -22.01
N GLU A 38 17.40 27.64 -22.16
CA GLU A 38 18.64 27.58 -22.96
C GLU A 38 18.38 27.98 -24.42
N LEU A 39 17.27 27.51 -25.00
CA LEU A 39 16.89 27.86 -26.36
C LEU A 39 16.54 29.35 -26.49
N SER A 40 15.97 29.95 -25.44
CA SER A 40 15.70 31.40 -25.43
C SER A 40 16.98 32.22 -25.37
N GLU A 41 17.91 31.83 -24.50
CA GLU A 41 19.21 32.50 -24.34
C GLU A 41 20.06 32.35 -25.60
N PHE A 42 20.09 31.15 -26.18
CA PHE A 42 20.80 30.86 -27.42
C PHE A 42 20.28 31.69 -28.61
N LEU A 43 18.97 31.75 -28.83
CA LEU A 43 18.40 32.55 -29.92
C LEU A 43 18.57 34.06 -29.70
N ALA A 44 18.59 34.51 -28.44
CA ALA A 44 18.91 35.89 -28.11
C ALA A 44 20.36 36.24 -28.45
N ALA A 45 21.31 35.33 -28.18
CA ALA A 45 22.73 35.51 -28.53
C ALA A 45 22.95 35.59 -30.06
N LEU A 46 22.11 34.91 -30.85
CA LEU A 46 22.09 34.99 -32.31
C LEU A 46 21.43 36.28 -32.85
N ASN A 47 20.99 37.18 -31.97
CA ASN A 47 20.24 38.39 -32.30
C ASN A 47 18.99 38.09 -33.14
N MET A 48 18.33 36.95 -32.88
CA MET A 48 17.13 36.58 -33.60
C MET A 48 15.94 37.43 -33.15
N LEU A 49 15.20 37.98 -34.12
CA LEU A 49 14.04 38.82 -33.83
C LEU A 49 12.96 38.02 -33.08
N PRO A 50 12.19 38.65 -32.16
CA PRO A 50 11.23 37.93 -31.33
C PRO A 50 10.25 37.01 -32.09
N PHE A 51 9.72 37.49 -33.22
CA PHE A 51 8.80 36.70 -34.06
C PHE A 51 9.49 35.49 -34.72
N HIS A 52 10.75 35.63 -35.12
CA HIS A 52 11.54 34.54 -35.69
C HIS A 52 11.94 33.54 -34.61
N SER A 53 12.29 34.01 -33.42
CA SER A 53 12.59 33.16 -32.26
C SER A 53 11.38 32.31 -31.87
N ILE A 54 10.17 32.87 -31.89
CA ILE A 54 8.93 32.10 -31.65
C ILE A 54 8.72 31.05 -32.73
N LYS A 55 8.88 31.43 -34.01
CA LYS A 55 8.73 30.51 -35.16
C LYS A 55 9.73 29.35 -35.07
N PHE A 56 10.99 29.63 -34.76
CA PHE A 56 12.05 28.64 -34.61
C PHE A 56 11.80 27.73 -33.40
N LYS A 57 11.47 28.29 -32.22
CA LYS A 57 11.13 27.51 -31.02
C LYS A 57 9.98 26.54 -31.28
N LYS A 58 8.92 27.02 -31.93
CA LYS A 58 7.77 26.18 -32.29
C LYS A 58 8.20 25.01 -33.17
N ALA A 59 8.94 25.28 -34.24
CA ALA A 59 9.42 24.24 -35.15
C ALA A 59 10.38 23.25 -34.47
N VAL A 60 11.24 23.70 -33.56
CA VAL A 60 12.12 22.84 -32.77
C VAL A 60 11.31 21.93 -31.85
N ARG A 61 10.25 22.44 -31.22
CA ARG A 61 9.37 21.64 -30.36
C ARG A 61 8.57 20.62 -31.17
N GLU A 62 8.12 20.98 -32.37
CA GLU A 62 7.47 20.05 -33.32
C GLU A 62 8.45 18.95 -33.80
N LEU A 63 9.71 19.30 -34.05
CA LEU A 63 10.76 18.34 -34.41
C LEU A 63 11.13 17.42 -33.25
N ASN A 64 11.13 17.93 -32.01
CA ASN A 64 11.30 17.12 -30.80
C ASN A 64 10.12 16.16 -30.60
N ALA A 65 8.88 16.64 -30.76
CA ALA A 65 7.67 15.82 -30.67
C ALA A 65 7.64 14.72 -31.74
N SER A 66 8.15 14.99 -32.93
CA SER A 66 8.29 14.00 -34.01
C SER A 66 9.41 12.99 -33.75
N SER A 67 10.50 13.41 -33.09
CA SER A 67 11.61 12.53 -32.67
C SER A 67 11.27 11.72 -31.41
N HIS A 68 10.28 12.15 -30.63
CA HIS A 68 9.75 11.46 -29.44
C HIS A 68 8.63 10.45 -29.73
N GLN A 69 8.31 10.15 -31.00
CA GLN A 69 7.42 9.02 -31.33
C GLN A 69 8.01 7.62 -31.01
N ILE A 70 9.19 7.54 -30.40
CA ILE A 70 9.76 6.28 -29.86
C ILE A 70 9.65 6.18 -28.33
N GLN A 71 9.12 7.19 -27.61
CA GLN A 71 9.12 7.13 -26.13
C GLN A 71 7.96 7.86 -25.42
N GLU A 72 6.75 7.79 -25.95
CA GLU A 72 5.54 7.97 -25.13
C GLU A 72 5.05 6.59 -24.67
N PRO A 73 4.88 6.32 -23.36
CA PRO A 73 4.23 5.10 -22.92
C PRO A 73 2.83 5.08 -23.53
N SER A 74 2.51 4.06 -24.34
CA SER A 74 1.16 3.91 -24.86
C SER A 74 0.15 3.98 -23.71
N THR A 75 -1.07 4.44 -23.98
CA THR A 75 -2.16 4.44 -22.98
C THR A 75 -2.32 3.08 -22.28
N ALA A 76 -1.90 1.98 -22.94
CA ALA A 76 -1.82 0.65 -22.37
C ALA A 76 -0.72 0.50 -21.31
N VAL A 77 0.47 1.08 -21.48
CA VAL A 77 1.55 1.09 -20.48
C VAL A 77 1.13 1.87 -19.24
N GLU A 78 0.52 3.05 -19.40
CA GLU A 78 -0.03 3.81 -18.27
C GLU A 78 -1.12 3.02 -17.54
N PHE A 79 -2.01 2.36 -18.29
CA PHE A 79 -3.01 1.48 -17.74
C PHE A 79 -2.38 0.33 -16.95
N ILE A 80 -1.32 -0.30 -17.48
CA ILE A 80 -0.59 -1.36 -16.80
C ILE A 80 0.04 -0.83 -15.51
N ILE A 81 0.74 0.30 -15.56
CA ILE A 81 1.38 0.92 -14.39
C ILE A 81 0.34 1.24 -13.31
N ALA A 82 -0.75 1.91 -13.69
CA ALA A 82 -1.82 2.29 -12.77
C ALA A 82 -2.47 1.07 -12.11
N ASN A 83 -2.67 -0.01 -12.85
CA ASN A 83 -3.30 -1.22 -12.33
C ASN A 83 -2.34 -2.10 -11.52
N ALA A 84 -1.08 -2.24 -11.94
CA ALA A 84 -0.03 -3.03 -11.28
C ALA A 84 0.50 -2.39 -9.99
N THR A 85 0.33 -1.08 -9.80
CA THR A 85 0.70 -0.39 -8.56
C THR A 85 0.02 -1.05 -7.34
N ILE A 86 0.78 -1.40 -6.30
CA ILE A 86 0.25 -2.10 -5.11
C ILE A 86 -0.11 -1.10 -4.01
N TYR A 87 0.84 -0.24 -3.63
CA TYR A 87 0.71 0.75 -2.56
C TYR A 87 0.55 2.17 -3.13
N GLY A 88 -0.07 3.07 -2.37
CA GLY A 88 -0.12 4.50 -2.70
C GLY A 88 -1.30 4.98 -3.53
N LYS A 89 -2.15 4.09 -4.09
CA LYS A 89 -3.19 4.48 -5.07
C LYS A 89 -4.19 5.58 -4.63
N ARG A 90 -4.40 5.75 -3.32
CA ARG A 90 -5.39 6.70 -2.76
C ARG A 90 -4.87 7.47 -1.54
N THR A 91 -3.55 7.53 -1.36
CA THR A 91 -2.95 8.19 -0.20
C THR A 91 -1.87 9.15 -0.65
N SER A 92 -1.86 10.34 -0.04
CA SER A 92 -0.83 11.36 -0.22
C SER A 92 0.39 11.12 0.66
N ARG A 93 0.40 10.06 1.49
CA ARG A 93 1.55 9.72 2.33
C ARG A 93 2.72 9.26 1.45
N ALA A 94 3.92 9.74 1.78
CA ALA A 94 5.15 9.21 1.21
C ALA A 94 5.26 7.69 1.46
N LEU A 95 5.56 6.95 0.38
CA LEU A 95 5.76 5.51 0.44
C LEU A 95 7.05 5.19 1.19
N THR A 96 7.06 4.04 1.88
CA THR A 96 8.29 3.49 2.44
C THR A 96 9.15 2.90 1.32
N SER A 97 10.46 2.80 1.54
CA SER A 97 11.38 2.16 0.58
C SER A 97 10.94 0.75 0.16
N TYR A 98 10.30 -0.01 1.06
CA TYR A 98 9.72 -1.32 0.72
C TYR A 98 8.53 -1.20 -0.22
N GLU A 99 7.60 -0.29 0.08
CA GLU A 99 6.40 -0.08 -0.73
C GLU A 99 6.77 0.40 -2.15
N GLU A 100 7.74 1.30 -2.27
CA GLU A 100 8.28 1.74 -3.56
C GLU A 100 8.93 0.60 -4.34
N ALA A 101 9.76 -0.21 -3.68
CA ALA A 101 10.45 -1.31 -4.31
C ALA A 101 9.48 -2.42 -4.76
N ILE A 102 8.43 -2.71 -3.97
CA ILE A 102 7.35 -3.61 -4.38
C ILE A 102 6.58 -3.06 -5.57
N ASN A 103 6.25 -1.77 -5.58
CA ASN A 103 5.57 -1.14 -6.72
C ASN A 103 6.40 -1.27 -8.00
N ARG A 104 7.71 -0.96 -7.95
CA ARG A 104 8.62 -1.12 -9.10
C ARG A 104 8.65 -2.56 -9.61
N ALA A 105 8.84 -3.54 -8.73
CA ALA A 105 8.88 -4.95 -9.10
C ALA A 105 7.54 -5.43 -9.70
N SER A 106 6.41 -5.00 -9.13
CA SER A 106 5.07 -5.36 -9.62
C SER A 106 4.78 -4.76 -10.99
N ILE A 107 5.16 -3.50 -11.21
CA ILE A 107 5.01 -2.83 -12.51
C ILE A 107 5.83 -3.55 -13.56
N GLN A 108 7.09 -3.86 -13.28
CA GLN A 108 7.95 -4.56 -14.25
C GLN A 108 7.37 -5.92 -14.63
N LEU A 109 6.93 -6.72 -13.65
CA LEU A 109 6.29 -8.01 -13.91
C LEU A 109 5.00 -7.88 -14.73
N ALA A 110 4.23 -6.82 -14.52
CA ALA A 110 3.00 -6.56 -15.26
C ALA A 110 3.24 -6.00 -16.66
N LEU A 111 4.37 -5.31 -16.89
CA LEU A 111 4.80 -4.91 -18.22
C LEU A 111 5.27 -6.12 -19.03
N ASP A 112 5.97 -7.06 -18.40
CA ASP A 112 6.40 -8.31 -19.03
C ASP A 112 5.20 -9.25 -19.29
N ASN A 113 4.24 -9.31 -18.36
CA ASN A 113 3.04 -10.12 -18.48
C ASN A 113 1.79 -9.37 -17.98
N PRO A 114 1.05 -8.68 -18.88
CA PRO A 114 -0.13 -7.90 -18.52
C PRO A 114 -1.27 -8.71 -17.88
N LEU A 115 -1.35 -10.03 -18.09
CA LEU A 115 -2.40 -10.87 -17.51
C LEU A 115 -2.32 -10.94 -15.98
N LEU A 116 -1.14 -10.70 -15.39
CA LEU A 116 -0.95 -10.70 -13.94
C LEU A 116 -1.72 -9.59 -13.22
N ILE A 117 -2.12 -8.53 -13.93
CA ILE A 117 -2.95 -7.45 -13.38
C ILE A 117 -4.28 -7.99 -12.86
N SER A 118 -4.85 -9.01 -13.51
CA SER A 118 -6.11 -9.63 -13.09
C SER A 118 -6.00 -10.39 -11.77
N LYS A 119 -4.80 -10.85 -11.41
CA LYS A 119 -4.49 -11.63 -10.20
C LYS A 119 -3.53 -10.88 -9.30
N LYS A 120 -4.02 -9.80 -8.69
CA LYS A 120 -3.18 -8.90 -7.88
C LYS A 120 -2.48 -9.57 -6.70
N GLY A 121 -3.06 -10.64 -6.14
CA GLY A 121 -2.43 -11.44 -5.07
C GLY A 121 -1.16 -12.14 -5.57
N ASP A 122 -1.27 -12.88 -6.67
CA ASP A 122 -0.14 -13.60 -7.29
C ASP A 122 0.94 -12.62 -7.77
N LEU A 123 0.53 -11.49 -8.35
CA LEU A 123 1.45 -10.42 -8.77
C LEU A 123 2.27 -9.88 -7.58
N PHE A 124 1.63 -9.70 -6.42
CA PHE A 124 2.31 -9.25 -5.21
C PHE A 124 3.32 -10.29 -4.69
N ASP A 125 2.94 -11.57 -4.68
CA ASP A 125 3.84 -12.64 -4.23
C ASP A 125 5.05 -12.79 -5.15
N LEU A 126 4.85 -12.69 -6.47
CA LEU A 126 5.93 -12.67 -7.46
C LEU A 126 6.83 -11.45 -7.29
N ALA A 127 6.26 -10.26 -7.12
CA ALA A 127 7.02 -9.04 -6.90
C ALA A 127 7.88 -9.13 -5.63
N LYS A 128 7.32 -9.68 -4.55
CA LYS A 128 8.05 -9.90 -3.30
C LYS A 128 9.17 -10.94 -3.46
N LYS A 129 8.92 -12.02 -4.20
CA LYS A 129 9.94 -13.03 -4.53
C LYS A 129 11.10 -12.41 -5.31
N LYS A 130 10.80 -11.70 -6.41
CA LYS A 130 11.78 -11.00 -7.24
C LYS A 130 12.62 -10.02 -6.43
N LEU A 131 11.97 -9.22 -5.59
CA LEU A 131 12.63 -8.26 -4.72
C LEU A 131 13.62 -8.92 -3.74
N LEU A 132 13.29 -10.09 -3.19
CA LEU A 132 14.21 -10.85 -2.32
C LEU A 132 15.35 -11.51 -3.10
N GLU A 133 15.10 -12.01 -4.31
CA GLU A 133 16.12 -12.56 -5.21
C GLU A 133 17.14 -11.49 -5.65
N GLU A 134 16.67 -10.27 -5.88
CA GLU A 134 17.50 -9.08 -6.15
C GLU A 134 18.26 -8.57 -4.90
N GLY A 135 18.09 -9.24 -3.76
CA GLY A 135 18.86 -8.96 -2.54
C GLY A 135 18.30 -7.85 -1.68
N TYR A 136 17.03 -7.48 -1.84
CA TYR A 136 16.40 -6.48 -0.99
C TYR A 136 16.45 -6.91 0.48
N ARG A 137 17.03 -6.03 1.31
CA ARG A 137 17.11 -6.23 2.76
C ARG A 137 16.05 -5.41 3.44
N TYR A 138 15.19 -6.08 4.20
CA TYR A 138 14.28 -5.38 5.09
C TYR A 138 15.05 -4.47 6.04
N LYS A 139 14.61 -3.22 6.17
CA LYS A 139 15.08 -2.33 7.21
C LYS A 139 14.79 -2.98 8.56
N ARG A 140 15.80 -3.58 9.19
CA ARG A 140 15.68 -4.00 10.58
C ARG A 140 15.48 -2.75 11.40
N GLY A 141 14.38 -2.69 12.15
CA GLY A 141 14.22 -1.66 13.16
C GLY A 141 15.45 -1.67 14.07
N ALA A 142 15.98 -0.51 14.43
CA ALA A 142 16.96 -0.42 15.50
C ALA A 142 16.35 -1.13 16.71
N SER A 143 17.04 -2.13 17.27
CA SER A 143 16.58 -2.79 18.49
C SER A 143 16.29 -1.71 19.51
N ARG A 144 15.04 -1.67 20.00
CA ARG A 144 14.59 -0.68 21.00
C ARG A 144 15.43 -0.73 22.29
N SER A 145 16.25 -1.77 22.49
CA SER A 145 17.17 -1.89 23.62
C SER A 145 18.41 -0.99 23.53
N LYS A 146 18.77 -0.45 22.36
CA LYS A 146 20.02 0.34 22.19
C LYS A 146 19.82 1.87 22.23
N LEU A 147 18.62 2.36 22.53
CA LEU A 147 18.34 3.80 22.56
C LEU A 147 18.91 4.53 23.80
N ARG A 148 19.53 3.81 24.75
CA ARG A 148 20.05 4.37 26.01
C ARG A 148 21.56 4.60 26.03
N GLU A 149 22.33 4.16 25.02
CA GLU A 149 23.80 4.12 25.10
C GLU A 149 24.53 5.29 24.41
N LYS A 150 23.82 6.25 23.79
CA LYS A 150 24.44 7.37 23.06
C LYS A 150 24.28 8.74 23.73
N SER A 151 24.23 8.78 25.06
CA SER A 151 24.56 10.00 25.81
C SER A 151 25.90 9.80 26.50
N SER A 152 26.99 9.79 25.73
CA SER A 152 28.35 9.87 26.24
C SER A 152 28.67 11.32 26.64
N THR A 153 28.03 11.77 27.71
CA THR A 153 28.51 12.88 28.55
C THR A 153 28.65 12.30 29.95
N PRO A 154 29.84 12.30 30.57
CA PRO A 154 30.03 11.68 31.88
C PRO A 154 29.19 12.45 32.92
N PRO A 155 28.23 11.81 33.62
CA PRO A 155 27.49 12.50 34.65
C PRO A 155 28.33 12.54 35.94
N ALA A 156 28.32 13.71 36.59
CA ALA A 156 28.77 13.88 37.95
C ALA A 156 28.14 12.79 38.86
N LYS A 157 28.98 12.15 39.67
CA LYS A 157 28.75 10.86 40.35
C LYS A 157 27.70 10.86 41.49
N SER A 158 26.72 11.75 41.51
CA SER A 158 25.78 11.86 42.64
C SER A 158 24.28 11.75 42.31
N ALA A 159 23.87 11.77 41.03
CA ALA A 159 22.45 11.75 40.66
C ALA A 159 21.92 10.41 40.10
N ALA A 160 22.80 9.47 39.75
CA ALA A 160 22.42 8.26 39.01
C ALA A 160 21.69 7.18 39.85
N MET A 161 21.78 7.23 41.18
CA MET A 161 21.18 6.21 42.06
C MET A 161 19.68 6.43 42.31
N LEU A 162 19.18 7.66 42.18
CA LEU A 162 17.77 8.00 42.41
C LEU A 162 16.89 7.87 41.15
N GLN A 163 17.46 7.85 39.94
CA GLN A 163 16.68 7.71 38.70
C GLN A 163 16.35 6.26 38.32
N HIS A 164 17.12 5.26 38.80
CA HIS A 164 16.85 3.85 38.49
C HIS A 164 15.60 3.31 39.19
N GLN A 165 15.35 3.69 40.45
CA GLN A 165 14.20 3.19 41.22
C GLN A 165 12.84 3.62 40.63
N ASN A 166 12.78 4.81 40.01
CA ASN A 166 11.55 5.31 39.38
C ASN A 166 11.22 4.57 38.06
N SER A 167 12.22 4.03 37.38
CA SER A 167 12.04 3.30 36.12
C SER A 167 11.41 1.92 36.31
N ASP A 168 11.76 1.22 37.40
CA ASP A 168 11.20 -0.11 37.70
C ASP A 168 9.74 -0.02 38.12
N SER A 169 9.37 0.97 38.93
CA SER A 169 7.98 1.22 39.33
C SER A 169 7.10 1.56 38.13
N GLN A 170 7.58 2.45 37.24
CA GLN A 170 6.88 2.79 36.01
C GLN A 170 6.74 1.59 35.07
N GLN A 171 7.78 0.75 34.96
CA GLN A 171 7.76 -0.45 34.12
C GLN A 171 6.79 -1.53 34.66
N ARG A 172 6.73 -1.69 35.99
CA ARG A 172 5.73 -2.53 36.66
C ARG A 172 4.32 -2.00 36.42
N ALA A 173 4.08 -0.70 36.54
CA ALA A 173 2.78 -0.09 36.27
C ALA A 173 2.33 -0.28 34.80
N ILE A 174 3.24 -0.13 33.84
CA ILE A 174 2.95 -0.40 32.42
C ILE A 174 2.61 -1.87 32.20
N MET A 175 3.33 -2.79 32.85
CA MET A 175 3.06 -4.23 32.77
C MET A 175 1.69 -4.59 33.34
N MET A 176 1.32 -4.02 34.50
CA MET A 176 -0.01 -4.19 35.09
C MET A 176 -1.11 -3.69 34.16
N LYS A 177 -1.00 -2.46 33.64
CA LYS A 177 -1.98 -1.91 32.67
C LYS A 177 -2.14 -2.77 31.42
N ARG A 178 -1.04 -3.34 30.91
CA ARG A 178 -1.10 -4.27 29.76
C ARG A 178 -1.83 -5.56 30.11
N GLN A 179 -1.63 -6.07 31.31
CA GLN A 179 -2.31 -7.27 31.79
C GLN A 179 -3.81 -7.02 31.99
N GLU A 180 -4.18 -5.91 32.62
CA GLU A 180 -5.57 -5.47 32.79
C GLU A 180 -6.27 -5.31 31.44
N ASN A 181 -5.65 -4.63 30.48
CA ASN A 181 -6.23 -4.47 29.16
C ASN A 181 -6.40 -5.81 28.43
N ALA A 182 -5.41 -6.70 28.54
CA ALA A 182 -5.50 -8.03 27.95
C ALA A 182 -6.63 -8.87 28.58
N GLN A 183 -6.82 -8.77 29.90
CA GLN A 183 -7.90 -9.44 30.63
C GLN A 183 -9.27 -8.88 30.25
N ARG A 184 -9.43 -7.55 30.26
CA ARG A 184 -10.66 -6.87 29.84
C ARG A 184 -11.06 -7.27 28.41
N LEU A 185 -10.10 -7.34 27.49
CA LEU A 185 -10.36 -7.80 26.12
C LEU A 185 -10.74 -9.30 26.06
N SER A 186 -10.26 -10.11 27.01
CA SER A 186 -10.68 -11.50 27.18
C SER A 186 -12.14 -11.59 27.63
N GLU A 187 -12.50 -10.84 28.66
CA GLU A 187 -13.85 -10.79 29.22
C GLU A 187 -14.86 -10.32 28.16
N GLN A 188 -14.56 -9.23 27.45
CA GLN A 188 -15.40 -8.75 26.33
C GLN A 188 -15.58 -9.79 25.22
N ARG A 189 -14.55 -10.59 24.92
CA ARG A 189 -14.65 -11.66 23.91
C ARG A 189 -15.50 -12.81 24.41
N LEU A 190 -15.41 -13.17 25.69
CA LEU A 190 -16.24 -14.23 26.29
C LEU A 190 -17.71 -13.82 26.36
N GLU A 191 -18.00 -12.60 26.82
CA GLU A 191 -19.34 -12.03 26.82
C GLU A 191 -19.93 -12.00 25.40
N LYS A 192 -19.14 -11.56 24.41
CA LYS A 192 -19.59 -11.59 23.01
C LYS A 192 -19.88 -13.02 22.53
N ILE A 193 -19.04 -14.00 22.87
CA ILE A 193 -19.30 -15.41 22.53
C ILE A 193 -20.62 -15.88 23.13
N GLU A 194 -20.90 -15.52 24.38
CA GLU A 194 -22.14 -15.90 25.08
C GLU A 194 -23.38 -15.30 24.39
N VAL A 195 -23.36 -14.00 24.10
CA VAL A 195 -24.45 -13.33 23.37
C VAL A 195 -24.67 -13.96 21.99
N LEU A 196 -23.60 -14.26 21.26
CA LEU A 196 -23.72 -14.91 19.96
C LEU A 196 -24.27 -16.34 20.07
N GLN A 197 -23.92 -17.07 21.13
CA GLN A 197 -24.45 -18.40 21.39
C GLN A 197 -25.96 -18.35 21.66
N GLN A 198 -26.43 -17.39 22.47
CA GLN A 198 -27.85 -17.17 22.70
C GLN A 198 -28.60 -16.84 21.40
N GLN A 199 -28.00 -16.06 20.50
CA GLN A 199 -28.59 -15.76 19.19
C GLN A 199 -28.66 -17.00 18.27
N VAL A 200 -27.66 -17.88 18.34
CA VAL A 200 -27.70 -19.18 17.64
C VAL A 200 -28.84 -20.03 18.17
N ASP A 201 -28.97 -20.13 19.50
CA ASP A 201 -30.01 -20.94 20.13
C ASP A 201 -31.41 -20.40 19.81
N HIS A 202 -31.58 -19.07 19.83
CA HIS A 202 -32.81 -18.41 19.38
C HIS A 202 -33.13 -18.74 17.90
N ALA A 203 -32.14 -18.63 16.99
CA ALA A 203 -32.35 -18.96 15.58
C ALA A 203 -32.75 -20.43 15.37
N ILE A 204 -32.18 -21.36 16.16
CA ILE A 204 -32.55 -22.78 16.15
C ILE A 204 -34.01 -22.95 16.62
N GLN A 205 -34.40 -22.30 17.71
CA GLN A 205 -35.76 -22.37 18.25
C GLN A 205 -36.79 -21.78 17.26
N SER A 206 -36.51 -20.62 16.66
CA SER A 206 -37.40 -20.00 15.66
C SER A 206 -37.56 -20.87 14.43
N ARG A 207 -36.46 -21.49 13.96
CA ARG A 207 -36.49 -22.44 12.84
C ARG A 207 -37.38 -23.64 13.18
N GLN A 208 -37.17 -24.27 14.33
CA GLN A 208 -37.99 -25.42 14.77
C GLN A 208 -39.47 -25.05 14.92
N ALA A 209 -39.79 -23.88 15.47
CA ALA A 209 -41.16 -23.40 15.57
C ALA A 209 -41.81 -23.24 14.19
N THR A 210 -41.08 -22.71 13.22
CA THR A 210 -41.56 -22.54 11.83
C THR A 210 -41.73 -23.90 11.13
N GLU A 211 -40.81 -24.84 11.33
CA GLU A 211 -40.94 -26.22 10.83
C GLU A 211 -42.18 -26.92 11.39
N ASN A 212 -42.45 -26.76 12.69
CA ASN A 212 -43.62 -27.34 13.33
C ASN A 212 -44.93 -26.74 12.79
N GLN A 213 -44.97 -25.44 12.51
CA GLN A 213 -46.12 -24.78 11.89
C GLN A 213 -46.39 -25.31 10.47
N LEU A 214 -45.34 -25.48 9.66
CA LEU A 214 -45.46 -26.08 8.33
C LEU A 214 -45.95 -27.54 8.40
N ALA A 215 -45.44 -28.32 9.34
CA ALA A 215 -45.87 -29.71 9.52
C ALA A 215 -47.35 -29.82 9.95
N GLN A 216 -47.83 -28.93 10.82
CA GLN A 216 -49.22 -28.93 11.29
C GLN A 216 -50.21 -28.32 10.28
N GLY A 217 -49.74 -27.37 9.46
CA GLY A 217 -50.57 -26.58 8.55
C GLY A 217 -50.58 -27.04 7.09
N SER A 218 -49.90 -28.13 6.76
CA SER A 218 -49.61 -28.59 5.37
C SER A 218 -50.83 -28.71 4.44
N MET A 219 -52.05 -28.85 4.98
CA MET A 219 -53.30 -28.95 4.18
C MET A 219 -54.07 -27.62 4.03
N HIS A 220 -53.72 -26.56 4.76
CA HIS A 220 -54.50 -25.31 4.83
C HIS A 220 -53.73 -24.03 4.46
N HIS A 221 -52.43 -24.12 4.18
CA HIS A 221 -51.66 -22.95 3.77
C HIS A 221 -51.78 -22.70 2.27
N ASP A 222 -52.01 -21.45 1.89
CA ASP A 222 -51.86 -21.02 0.50
C ASP A 222 -50.38 -21.10 0.07
N THR A 223 -50.13 -21.33 -1.21
CA THR A 223 -48.80 -21.58 -1.79
C THR A 223 -47.82 -20.46 -1.45
N LEU A 224 -48.29 -19.20 -1.47
CA LEU A 224 -47.47 -18.04 -1.15
C LEU A 224 -47.01 -18.04 0.31
N ALA A 225 -47.88 -18.45 1.24
CA ALA A 225 -47.56 -18.51 2.67
C ALA A 225 -46.52 -19.60 2.96
N GLN A 226 -46.64 -20.75 2.28
CA GLN A 226 -45.66 -21.83 2.40
C GLN A 226 -44.27 -21.40 1.90
N LEU A 227 -44.18 -20.77 0.72
CA LEU A 227 -42.91 -20.27 0.19
C LEU A 227 -42.27 -19.20 1.10
N ALA A 228 -43.08 -18.34 1.71
CA ALA A 228 -42.59 -17.34 2.66
C ALA A 228 -41.99 -17.99 3.92
N MET A 229 -42.63 -19.01 4.47
CA MET A 229 -42.13 -19.78 5.61
C MET A 229 -40.86 -20.57 5.27
N GLU A 230 -40.81 -21.22 4.09
CA GLU A 230 -39.60 -21.91 3.61
C GLU A 230 -38.42 -20.93 3.46
N ALA A 231 -38.67 -19.71 2.98
CA ALA A 231 -37.65 -18.68 2.90
C ALA A 231 -37.16 -18.22 4.29
N GLU A 232 -38.01 -18.19 5.32
CA GLU A 232 -37.58 -17.93 6.71
C GLU A 232 -36.69 -19.05 7.25
N LEU A 233 -37.00 -20.32 6.97
CA LEU A 233 -36.15 -21.44 7.39
C LEU A 233 -34.72 -21.32 6.86
N ILE A 234 -34.58 -20.91 5.59
CA ILE A 234 -33.29 -20.65 4.96
C ILE A 234 -32.56 -19.51 5.69
N ARG A 235 -33.25 -18.39 5.98
CA ARG A 235 -32.67 -17.25 6.72
C ARG A 235 -32.17 -17.62 8.11
N TYR A 236 -32.91 -18.45 8.85
CA TYR A 236 -32.48 -18.93 10.16
C TYR A 236 -31.23 -19.80 10.07
N GLU A 237 -31.14 -20.70 9.07
CA GLU A 237 -29.96 -21.53 8.87
C GLU A 237 -28.73 -20.69 8.46
N GLU A 238 -28.88 -19.74 7.56
CA GLU A 238 -27.82 -18.80 7.18
C GLU A 238 -27.31 -17.99 8.38
N THR A 239 -28.24 -17.51 9.21
CA THR A 239 -27.91 -16.78 10.44
C THR A 239 -27.13 -17.66 11.40
N LYS A 240 -27.60 -18.88 11.68
CA LYS A 240 -26.88 -19.86 12.51
C LYS A 240 -25.46 -20.14 12.01
N VAL A 241 -25.30 -20.38 10.70
CA VAL A 241 -23.98 -20.63 10.09
C VAL A 241 -23.06 -19.42 10.26
N ARG A 242 -23.56 -18.21 9.99
CA ARG A 242 -22.79 -16.96 10.14
C ARG A 242 -22.32 -16.75 11.58
N LEU A 243 -23.24 -16.87 12.55
CA LEU A 243 -22.95 -16.68 13.96
C LEU A 243 -21.97 -17.74 14.49
N THR A 244 -22.13 -18.99 14.08
CA THR A 244 -21.23 -20.10 14.48
C THR A 244 -19.80 -19.89 13.99
N LYS A 245 -19.62 -19.35 12.77
CA LYS A 245 -18.30 -18.97 12.24
C LYS A 245 -17.66 -17.85 13.07
N GLU A 246 -18.45 -16.84 13.46
CA GLU A 246 -17.97 -15.74 14.31
C GLU A 246 -17.55 -16.23 15.71
N ILE A 247 -18.39 -17.06 16.35
CA ILE A 247 -18.06 -17.72 17.63
C ILE A 247 -16.77 -18.51 17.51
N SER A 248 -16.59 -19.28 16.45
CA SER A 248 -15.38 -20.09 16.23
C SER A 248 -14.12 -19.23 16.13
N LYS A 249 -14.21 -18.07 15.46
CA LYS A 249 -13.12 -17.09 15.36
C LYS A 249 -12.78 -16.50 16.73
N LEU A 250 -13.78 -16.09 17.51
CA LEU A 250 -13.57 -15.54 18.86
C LEU A 250 -12.98 -16.59 19.81
N LYS A 251 -13.47 -17.84 19.77
CA LYS A 251 -12.91 -18.96 20.53
C LYS A 251 -11.45 -19.24 20.16
N ALA A 252 -11.07 -19.13 18.88
CA ALA A 252 -9.68 -19.28 18.45
C ALA A 252 -8.77 -18.18 18.99
N GLN A 253 -9.23 -16.93 18.98
CA GLN A 253 -8.52 -15.81 19.62
C GLN A 253 -8.35 -16.04 21.12
N GLU A 254 -9.38 -16.59 21.78
CA GLU A 254 -9.34 -16.88 23.21
C GLU A 254 -8.36 -18.00 23.55
N ARG A 255 -8.36 -19.10 22.81
CA ARG A 255 -7.34 -20.14 22.96
C ARG A 255 -5.92 -19.58 22.82
N LYS A 256 -5.70 -18.68 21.86
CA LYS A 256 -4.42 -18.01 21.67
C LYS A 256 -4.05 -17.13 22.88
N HIS A 257 -4.99 -16.34 23.41
CA HIS A 257 -4.77 -15.55 24.63
C HIS A 257 -4.37 -16.43 25.82
N GLN A 258 -5.13 -17.50 26.08
CA GLN A 258 -4.85 -18.44 27.16
C GLN A 258 -3.50 -19.13 27.00
N TRP A 259 -3.12 -19.50 25.77
CA TRP A 259 -1.80 -20.07 25.47
C TRP A 259 -0.66 -19.12 25.84
N TYR A 260 -0.75 -17.83 25.48
CA TYR A 260 0.27 -16.85 25.87
C TYR A 260 0.31 -16.64 27.38
N LYS A 261 -0.85 -16.59 28.05
CA LYS A 261 -0.93 -16.44 29.51
C LYS A 261 -0.22 -17.60 30.22
N ARG A 262 -0.51 -18.84 29.81
CA ARG A 262 0.14 -20.05 30.35
C ARG A 262 1.64 -20.06 30.10
N ARG A 263 2.07 -19.83 28.87
CA ARG A 263 3.50 -19.82 28.51
C ARG A 263 4.28 -18.71 29.22
N LYS A 264 3.65 -17.58 29.50
CA LYS A 264 4.27 -16.50 30.30
C LYS A 264 4.45 -16.92 31.76
N LEU A 265 3.45 -17.58 32.35
CA LEU A 265 3.51 -18.10 33.73
C LEU A 265 4.59 -19.17 33.88
N GLU A 266 4.68 -20.11 32.94
CA GLU A 266 5.73 -21.14 32.90
C GLU A 266 7.13 -20.51 32.87
N ARG A 267 7.36 -19.52 32.00
CA ARG A 267 8.65 -18.81 31.91
C ARG A 267 9.01 -18.08 33.20
N SER A 268 8.05 -17.44 33.86
CA SER A 268 8.31 -16.78 35.16
C SER A 268 8.61 -17.79 36.26
N ALA A 269 7.92 -18.94 36.26
CA ALA A 269 8.18 -20.00 37.23
C ALA A 269 9.59 -20.58 37.06
N SER A 270 10.02 -20.85 35.83
CA SER A 270 11.37 -21.35 35.54
C SER A 270 12.50 -20.38 35.91
N HIS A 271 12.24 -19.06 35.91
CA HIS A 271 13.22 -18.05 36.36
C HIS A 271 13.23 -17.84 37.88
N ALA A 272 12.20 -18.30 38.60
CA ALA A 272 12.15 -18.22 40.06
C ALA A 272 12.74 -19.47 40.75
N SER A 273 12.97 -20.55 40.00
CA SER A 273 13.52 -21.82 40.49
C SER A 273 15.00 -22.06 40.10
N SER A 274 15.71 -21.02 39.64
CA SER A 274 17.17 -21.00 39.42
C SER A 274 17.79 -19.95 40.34
#